data_AF-A0A1K1R3P5-F1
#
_entry.id   AF-A0A1K1R3P5-F1
#
_cell.length_a   1.000
_cell.length_b   1.000
_cell.length_c   1.000
_cell.angle_alpha   90.00
_cell.angle_beta   90.00
_cell.angle_gamma   90.00
#
_symmetry.space_group_name_H-M   'P 1'
#
loop_
_entity.id
_entity.type
_entity.pdbx_description
1 polymer ?
#
loop_
_entity_poly.entity_id
_entity_poly.type
_entity_poly.pdbx_seq_one_letter_code
_entity_poly.pdbx_strand_id
1 'polypeptide(L)'
;MHPHPAAHHKTIMAVDIAGYNDPKRTMVHLREVHDGLWSVLKSTFAETGIPWDACFVENTGDGAMILLPPEVAKADLAAHLPERLHAELRRYNAVHSEGARIQLRVALNAGEVQQAGHGSVSKAISFTFRVLDAPAAKAAQKATGADLVLLASDTFYTDVVAEDPAAAPGEYARIPVSVKETRTVAWLRLMGGPDVRRPASREPADFTELVEALMDVPWVRNGDSRRLVLEMLPRREIAAQVAYHPQDRLHVIALAKTCLRFDGGLRCLLDAVRTIDPDSPEVTRLAELVDRWPEER
;
A
#
# COMPACT_ATOMS: atom_id res chain seq x y z
N MET A 1 -12.93 -13.93 51.22
CA MET A 1 -13.30 -14.20 49.82
C MET A 1 -12.69 -13.09 48.98
N HIS A 2 -11.53 -13.32 48.35
CA HIS A 2 -10.97 -12.33 47.44
C HIS A 2 -11.88 -12.30 46.20
N PRO A 3 -12.42 -11.14 45.80
CA PRO A 3 -13.19 -11.07 44.56
C PRO A 3 -12.27 -11.53 43.44
N HIS A 4 -12.64 -12.62 42.75
CA HIS A 4 -11.97 -12.96 41.52
C HIS A 4 -12.14 -11.78 40.56
N PRO A 5 -11.07 -11.27 39.95
CA PRO A 5 -11.19 -10.15 39.03
C PRO A 5 -12.18 -10.52 37.93
N ALA A 6 -13.18 -9.67 37.72
CA ALA A 6 -14.21 -9.91 36.71
C ALA A 6 -13.55 -9.99 35.32
N ALA A 7 -13.95 -10.99 34.54
CA ALA A 7 -13.63 -11.04 33.13
C ALA A 7 -14.53 -10.05 32.39
N HIS A 8 -13.95 -9.28 31.47
CA HIS A 8 -14.69 -8.41 30.58
C HIS A 8 -14.38 -8.79 29.14
N HIS A 9 -15.42 -8.83 28.31
CA HIS A 9 -15.27 -8.98 26.87
C HIS A 9 -14.65 -7.72 26.27
N LYS A 10 -13.46 -7.84 25.68
CA LYS A 10 -12.70 -6.71 25.13
C LYS A 10 -12.34 -6.94 23.68
N THR A 11 -12.25 -5.85 22.92
CA THR A 11 -11.57 -5.86 21.62
C THR A 11 -10.06 -5.84 21.87
N ILE A 12 -9.35 -6.77 21.24
CA ILE A 12 -7.92 -7.01 21.40
C ILE A 12 -7.26 -6.72 20.06
N MET A 13 -6.27 -5.83 20.08
CA MET A 13 -5.43 -5.54 18.94
C MET A 13 -3.98 -5.86 19.29
N ALA A 14 -3.35 -6.75 18.53
CA ALA A 14 -1.92 -7.02 18.63
C ALA A 14 -1.23 -6.47 17.38
N VAL A 15 -0.12 -5.77 17.58
CA VAL A 15 0.67 -5.14 16.52
C VAL A 15 2.11 -5.58 16.66
N ASP A 16 2.79 -5.89 15.55
CA ASP A 16 4.24 -6.05 15.54
C ASP A 16 4.87 -5.41 14.29
N ILE A 17 6.17 -5.13 14.39
CA ILE A 17 7.00 -4.67 13.27
C ILE A 17 7.58 -5.89 12.55
N ALA A 18 7.28 -6.02 11.27
CA ALA A 18 7.86 -7.07 10.45
C ALA A 18 9.37 -6.86 10.30
N GLY A 19 10.15 -7.91 10.57
CA GLY A 19 11.61 -7.86 10.44
C GLY A 19 12.30 -6.89 11.40
N TYR A 20 11.73 -6.65 12.60
CA TYR A 20 12.30 -5.72 13.58
C TYR A 20 13.79 -5.97 13.83
N ASN A 21 14.19 -7.22 14.04
CA ASN A 21 15.58 -7.62 14.28
C ASN A 21 16.36 -7.98 12.98
N ASP A 22 16.02 -7.39 11.83
CA ASP A 22 16.78 -7.61 10.59
C ASP A 22 18.26 -7.22 10.79
N PRO A 23 19.24 -8.09 10.46
CA PRO A 23 20.67 -7.81 10.63
C PRO A 23 21.17 -6.54 9.92
N LYS A 24 20.44 -6.03 8.92
CA LYS A 24 20.75 -4.76 8.24
C LYS A 24 20.40 -3.53 9.10
N ARG A 25 19.61 -3.70 10.16
CA ARG A 25 19.25 -2.61 11.09
C ARG A 25 20.34 -2.40 12.12
N THR A 26 20.85 -1.17 12.20
CA THR A 26 21.74 -0.75 13.27
C THR A 26 20.92 -0.39 14.51
N MET A 27 21.58 -0.17 15.66
CA MET A 27 20.89 0.32 16.86
C MET A 27 20.16 1.65 16.65
N VAL A 28 20.66 2.51 15.76
CA VAL A 28 19.99 3.77 15.40
C VAL A 28 18.69 3.47 14.64
N HIS A 29 18.73 2.55 13.68
CA HIS A 29 17.53 2.10 12.96
C HIS A 29 16.49 1.48 13.90
N LEU A 30 16.91 0.63 14.84
CA LEU A 30 16.01 -0.02 15.79
C LEU A 30 15.32 0.99 16.70
N ARG A 31 16.07 1.99 17.21
CA ARG A 31 15.49 3.07 18.01
C ARG A 31 14.49 3.89 17.22
N GLU A 32 14.84 4.30 16.00
CA GLU A 32 13.96 5.11 15.15
C GLU A 32 12.66 4.37 14.85
N VAL A 33 12.73 3.09 14.52
CA VAL A 33 11.57 2.26 14.20
C VAL A 33 10.72 2.00 15.45
N HIS A 34 11.34 1.84 16.62
CA HIS A 34 10.62 1.72 17.89
C HIS A 34 9.83 2.99 18.20
N ASP A 35 10.48 4.16 18.16
CA ASP A 35 9.83 5.44 18.41
C ASP A 35 8.77 5.76 17.33
N GLY A 36 9.06 5.38 16.08
CA GLY A 36 8.17 5.48 14.92
C GLY A 36 6.87 4.68 15.07
N LEU A 37 6.92 3.45 15.58
CA LEU A 37 5.72 2.65 15.87
C LEU A 37 4.77 3.41 16.79
N TRP A 38 5.28 3.95 17.90
CA TRP A 38 4.47 4.69 18.86
C TRP A 38 3.88 5.96 18.27
N SER A 39 4.67 6.68 17.46
CA SER A 39 4.21 7.89 16.74
C SER A 39 3.08 7.57 15.76
N VAL A 40 3.25 6.52 14.94
CA VAL A 40 2.26 6.04 13.97
C VAL A 40 0.98 5.61 14.66
N LEU A 41 1.07 4.82 15.73
CA LEU A 41 -0.10 4.34 16.48
C LEU A 41 -0.87 5.49 17.13
N LYS A 42 -0.18 6.39 17.84
CA LYS A 42 -0.83 7.54 18.51
C LYS A 42 -1.50 8.48 17.52
N SER A 43 -0.83 8.77 16.40
CA SER A 43 -1.39 9.60 15.34
C SER A 43 -2.64 8.95 14.75
N THR A 44 -2.57 7.67 14.42
CA THR A 44 -3.71 6.90 13.90
C THR A 44 -4.90 6.93 14.86
N PHE A 45 -4.68 6.72 16.15
CA PHE A 45 -5.75 6.72 17.16
C PHE A 45 -6.39 8.10 17.31
N ALA A 46 -5.59 9.16 17.34
CA ALA A 46 -6.09 10.53 17.38
C ALA A 46 -6.97 10.86 16.18
N GLU A 47 -6.56 10.43 14.99
CA GLU A 47 -7.28 10.70 13.73
C GLU A 47 -8.55 9.86 13.56
N THR A 48 -8.63 8.72 14.23
CA THR A 48 -9.80 7.84 14.24
C THR A 48 -10.71 8.09 15.44
N GLY A 49 -10.39 9.07 16.29
CA GLY A 49 -11.18 9.41 17.47
C GLY A 49 -11.10 8.37 18.60
N ILE A 50 -10.15 7.44 18.55
CA ILE A 50 -9.96 6.44 19.60
C ILE A 50 -9.15 7.07 20.74
N PRO A 51 -9.71 7.19 21.96
CA PRO A 51 -9.03 7.83 23.08
C PRO A 51 -7.85 6.97 23.56
N TRP A 52 -6.62 7.36 23.20
CA TRP A 52 -5.40 6.62 23.54
C TRP A 52 -5.25 6.33 25.04
N ASP A 53 -5.54 7.32 25.89
CA ASP A 53 -5.39 7.21 27.34
C ASP A 53 -6.46 6.32 28.01
N ALA A 54 -7.54 5.99 27.30
CA ALA A 54 -8.55 5.04 27.75
C ALA A 54 -8.23 3.59 27.34
N CYS A 55 -7.26 3.39 26.46
CA CYS A 55 -6.79 2.07 26.06
C CYS A 55 -5.83 1.51 27.10
N PHE A 56 -5.90 0.21 27.35
CA PHE A 56 -4.78 -0.50 27.98
C PHE A 56 -3.76 -0.79 26.88
N VAL A 57 -2.53 -0.30 27.05
CA VAL A 57 -1.47 -0.46 26.06
C VAL A 57 -0.23 -1.06 26.73
N GLU A 58 0.24 -2.18 26.19
CA GLU A 58 1.43 -2.88 26.65
C GLU A 58 2.48 -2.93 25.55
N ASN A 59 3.72 -2.57 25.88
CA ASN A 59 4.87 -2.63 24.99
C ASN A 59 5.42 -4.06 24.95
N THR A 60 5.48 -4.67 23.78
CA THR A 60 6.01 -6.04 23.59
C THR A 60 7.45 -6.07 23.07
N GLY A 61 8.12 -4.91 23.00
CA GLY A 61 9.47 -4.72 22.48
C GLY A 61 9.48 -4.32 21.01
N ASP A 62 8.98 -5.20 20.14
CA ASP A 62 8.87 -5.01 18.69
C ASP A 62 7.44 -4.66 18.23
N GLY A 63 6.56 -4.36 19.17
CA GLY A 63 5.13 -4.25 18.94
C GLY A 63 4.35 -3.70 20.13
N ALA A 64 3.03 -3.82 20.05
CA ALA A 64 2.11 -3.41 21.10
C ALA A 64 0.93 -4.38 21.23
N MET A 65 0.47 -4.60 22.46
CA MET A 65 -0.84 -5.17 22.76
C MET A 65 -1.77 -4.07 23.26
N ILE A 66 -2.91 -3.91 22.61
CA ILE A 66 -3.87 -2.85 22.91
C ILE A 66 -5.23 -3.49 23.21
N LEU A 67 -5.80 -3.17 24.37
CA LEU A 67 -7.19 -3.49 24.70
C LEU A 67 -8.01 -2.22 24.60
N LEU A 68 -8.98 -2.21 23.68
CA LEU A 68 -9.81 -1.04 23.45
C LEU A 68 -10.94 -0.96 24.48
N PRO A 69 -11.36 0.27 24.85
CA PRO A 69 -12.52 0.48 25.69
C PRO A 69 -13.80 -0.01 24.98
N PRO A 70 -14.81 -0.50 25.74
CA PRO A 70 -16.02 -1.09 25.15
C PRO A 70 -16.86 -0.09 24.34
N GLU A 71 -16.66 1.21 24.54
CA GLU A 71 -17.31 2.30 23.81
C GLU A 71 -16.83 2.40 22.36
N VAL A 72 -15.67 1.83 22.02
CA VAL A 72 -15.18 1.79 20.63
C VAL A 72 -15.88 0.66 19.89
N ALA A 73 -16.75 1.03 18.94
CA ALA A 73 -17.43 0.07 18.08
C ALA A 73 -16.43 -0.70 17.21
N LYS A 74 -16.58 -2.03 17.16
CA LYS A 74 -15.69 -2.89 16.37
C LYS A 74 -15.82 -2.65 14.87
N ALA A 75 -17.03 -2.31 14.40
CA ALA A 75 -17.29 -1.97 13.00
C ALA A 75 -16.53 -0.71 12.60
N ASP A 76 -16.66 0.38 13.38
CA ASP A 76 -15.91 1.61 13.15
C ASP A 76 -14.40 1.40 13.18
N LEU A 77 -13.91 0.59 14.13
CA LEU A 77 -12.50 0.20 14.18
C LEU A 77 -12.06 -0.52 12.90
N ALA A 78 -12.84 -1.51 12.45
CA ALA A 78 -12.52 -2.31 11.27
C ALA A 78 -12.60 -1.50 9.96
N ALA A 79 -13.53 -0.55 9.87
CA ALA A 79 -13.71 0.32 8.71
C ALA A 79 -12.65 1.42 8.59
N HIS A 80 -12.30 2.09 9.70
CA HIS A 80 -11.51 3.33 9.64
C HIS A 80 -10.03 3.14 9.99
N LEU A 81 -9.71 2.27 10.95
CA LEU A 81 -8.34 2.10 11.43
C LEU A 81 -7.36 1.64 10.32
N PRO A 82 -7.68 0.65 9.47
CA PRO A 82 -6.71 0.14 8.50
C PRO A 82 -6.24 1.20 7.50
N GLU A 83 -7.17 1.98 6.94
CA GLU A 83 -6.85 3.02 5.95
C GLU A 83 -6.02 4.15 6.58
N ARG A 84 -6.39 4.57 7.81
CA ARG A 84 -5.63 5.62 8.50
C ARG A 84 -4.24 5.15 8.88
N LEU A 85 -4.12 3.94 9.42
CA LEU A 85 -2.84 3.36 9.81
C LEU A 85 -1.92 3.21 8.59
N HIS A 86 -2.46 2.75 7.47
CA HIS A 86 -1.71 2.64 6.23
C HIS A 86 -1.27 4.02 5.71
N ALA A 87 -2.11 5.05 5.80
CA ALA A 87 -1.71 6.42 5.44
C ALA A 87 -0.58 6.96 6.33
N GLU A 88 -0.63 6.72 7.65
CA GLU A 88 0.46 7.09 8.56
C GLU A 88 1.76 6.38 8.24
N LEU A 89 1.68 5.07 7.98
CA LEU A 89 2.84 4.28 7.56
C LEU A 89 3.49 4.82 6.29
N ARG A 90 2.69 5.19 5.28
CA ARG A 90 3.22 5.79 4.05
C ARG A 90 3.93 7.11 4.32
N ARG A 91 3.33 8.00 5.13
CA ARG A 91 3.97 9.30 5.47
C ARG A 91 5.26 9.09 6.24
N TYR A 92 5.25 8.19 7.21
CA TYR A 92 6.45 7.82 7.95
C TYR A 92 7.50 7.26 6.98
N ASN A 93 7.21 6.22 6.21
CA ASN A 93 8.18 5.56 5.32
C ASN A 93 8.74 6.48 4.23
N ALA A 94 7.99 7.48 3.78
CA ALA A 94 8.43 8.42 2.74
C ALA A 94 9.62 9.30 3.14
N VAL A 95 9.80 9.56 4.44
CA VAL A 95 10.88 10.42 4.96
C VAL A 95 12.00 9.63 5.66
N HIS A 96 11.89 8.29 5.70
CA HIS A 96 12.86 7.42 6.37
C HIS A 96 13.68 6.58 5.38
N SER A 97 14.94 6.32 5.77
CA SER A 97 15.84 5.42 5.04
C SER A 97 15.32 3.98 5.09
N GLU A 98 15.77 3.13 4.16
CA GLU A 98 15.31 1.74 4.05
C GLU A 98 15.38 0.97 5.38
N GLY A 99 16.49 1.11 6.13
CA GLY A 99 16.66 0.46 7.43
C GLY A 99 15.73 0.98 8.53
N ALA A 100 15.20 2.20 8.39
CA ALA A 100 14.31 2.83 9.34
C ALA A 100 12.82 2.80 8.92
N ARG A 101 12.49 2.22 7.75
CA ARG A 101 11.10 2.03 7.33
C ARG A 101 10.40 0.97 8.18
N ILE A 102 9.09 1.09 8.30
CA ILE A 102 8.24 0.19 9.08
C ILE A 102 7.28 -0.53 8.13
N GLN A 103 7.22 -1.86 8.29
CA GLN A 103 6.11 -2.66 7.82
C GLN A 103 5.43 -3.27 9.05
N LEU A 104 4.11 -3.18 9.15
CA LEU A 104 3.36 -3.64 10.32
C LEU A 104 2.52 -4.88 10.01
N ARG A 105 2.32 -5.71 11.03
CA ARG A 105 1.20 -6.66 11.07
C ARG A 105 0.32 -6.28 12.25
N VAL A 106 -0.98 -6.36 12.03
CA VAL A 106 -2.02 -6.05 13.03
C VAL A 106 -3.00 -7.21 13.05
N ALA A 107 -3.29 -7.75 14.24
CA ALA A 107 -4.29 -8.77 14.45
C ALA A 107 -5.42 -8.24 15.34
N LEU A 108 -6.66 -8.41 14.89
CA LEU A 108 -7.88 -8.03 15.57
C LEU A 108 -8.65 -9.28 16.02
N ASN A 109 -9.09 -9.25 17.27
CA ASN A 109 -9.93 -10.27 17.88
C ASN A 109 -10.78 -9.67 18.99
N ALA A 110 -11.76 -10.41 19.49
CA ALA A 110 -12.49 -10.06 20.70
C ALA A 110 -12.62 -11.28 21.62
N GLY A 111 -12.58 -11.06 22.94
CA GLY A 111 -12.72 -12.14 23.90
C GLY A 111 -12.58 -11.70 25.36
N GLU A 112 -12.72 -12.68 26.26
CA GLU A 112 -12.68 -12.45 27.70
C GLU A 112 -11.27 -12.11 28.19
N VAL A 113 -11.15 -11.01 28.94
CA VAL A 113 -9.90 -10.55 29.57
C VAL A 113 -10.13 -10.29 31.04
N GLN A 114 -9.29 -10.90 31.89
CA GLN A 114 -9.24 -10.63 33.33
C GLN A 114 -8.04 -9.74 33.64
N GLN A 115 -8.27 -8.67 34.41
CA GLN A 115 -7.19 -7.83 34.94
C GLN A 115 -6.57 -8.50 36.17
N ALA A 116 -5.25 -8.61 36.20
CA ALA A 116 -4.49 -9.15 37.32
C ALA A 116 -3.47 -8.10 37.83
N GLY A 117 -2.88 -8.33 39.00
CA GLY A 117 -1.96 -7.38 39.64
C GLY A 117 -0.68 -7.04 38.85
N HIS A 118 -0.37 -7.82 37.80
CA HIS A 118 0.81 -7.64 36.95
C HIS A 118 0.49 -7.64 35.45
N GLY A 119 -0.75 -7.31 35.06
CA GLY A 119 -1.17 -7.26 33.66
C GLY A 119 -2.46 -8.04 33.39
N SER A 120 -2.67 -8.44 32.13
CA SER A 120 -3.89 -9.14 31.72
C SER A 120 -3.69 -10.66 31.63
N VAL A 121 -4.66 -11.41 32.12
CA VAL A 121 -4.73 -12.88 31.95
C VAL A 121 -5.85 -13.21 30.97
N SER A 122 -5.50 -13.69 29.78
CA SER A 122 -6.48 -14.03 28.75
C SER A 122 -5.98 -15.04 27.72
N LYS A 123 -6.79 -16.08 27.48
CA LYS A 123 -6.62 -16.98 26.33
C LYS A 123 -6.87 -16.27 25.01
N ALA A 124 -7.77 -15.28 24.98
CA ALA A 124 -8.07 -14.51 23.77
C ALA A 124 -6.88 -13.61 23.37
N ILE A 125 -6.15 -13.04 24.33
CA ILE A 125 -4.89 -12.32 24.07
C ILE A 125 -3.87 -13.28 23.45
N SER A 126 -3.62 -14.43 24.10
CA SER A 126 -2.69 -15.45 23.59
C SER A 126 -3.06 -15.94 22.19
N PHE A 127 -4.36 -16.11 21.93
CA PHE A 127 -4.89 -16.47 20.62
C PHE A 127 -4.64 -15.38 19.57
N THR A 128 -4.84 -14.11 19.93
CA THR A 128 -4.61 -12.96 19.02
C THR A 128 -3.16 -12.90 18.56
N PHE A 129 -2.20 -13.11 19.47
CA PHE A 129 -0.78 -13.21 19.10
C PHE A 129 -0.49 -14.41 18.19
N ARG A 130 -1.16 -15.55 18.37
CA ARG A 130 -1.00 -16.71 17.48
C ARG A 130 -1.55 -16.46 16.09
N VAL A 131 -2.64 -15.68 15.98
CA VAL A 131 -3.15 -15.19 14.70
C VAL A 131 -2.14 -14.24 14.05
N LEU A 132 -1.62 -13.26 14.80
CA LEU A 132 -0.57 -12.34 14.33
C LEU A 132 0.69 -13.09 13.83
N ASP A 133 1.05 -14.17 14.51
CA ASP A 133 2.21 -15.00 14.20
C ASP A 133 2.02 -15.99 13.03
N ALA A 134 0.87 -15.99 12.37
CA ALA A 134 0.54 -16.95 11.31
C ALA A 134 1.60 -16.99 10.20
N PRO A 135 2.26 -18.14 9.94
CA PRO A 135 3.32 -18.24 8.92
C PRO A 135 2.84 -17.85 7.53
N ALA A 136 1.58 -18.15 7.19
CA ALA A 136 0.97 -17.77 5.91
C ALA A 136 0.91 -16.24 5.73
N ALA A 137 0.60 -15.49 6.80
CA ALA A 137 0.58 -14.03 6.77
C ALA A 137 1.98 -13.46 6.59
N LYS A 138 2.97 -13.98 7.33
CA LYS A 138 4.39 -13.57 7.22
C LYS A 138 4.94 -13.83 5.82
N ALA A 139 4.62 -14.99 5.23
CA ALA A 139 5.00 -15.34 3.88
C ALA A 139 4.35 -14.42 2.84
N ALA A 140 3.05 -14.15 2.97
CA ALA A 140 2.31 -13.27 2.07
C ALA A 140 2.84 -11.83 2.13
N GLN A 141 3.14 -11.31 3.32
CA GLN A 141 3.76 -9.99 3.47
C GLN A 141 5.13 -9.93 2.81
N LYS A 142 5.98 -10.93 3.03
CA LYS A 142 7.31 -10.99 2.42
C LYS A 142 7.24 -11.07 0.89
N ALA A 143 6.28 -11.82 0.36
CA ALA A 143 6.11 -12.00 -1.08
C ALA A 143 5.60 -10.72 -1.77
N THR A 144 4.71 -9.99 -1.11
CA THR A 144 4.10 -8.77 -1.66
C THR A 144 4.85 -7.49 -1.31
N GLY A 145 5.67 -7.52 -0.27
CA GLY A 145 6.28 -6.35 0.33
C GLY A 145 5.28 -5.40 1.00
N ALA A 146 4.08 -5.86 1.36
CA ALA A 146 3.02 -5.02 1.92
C ALA A 146 3.48 -4.23 3.16
N ASP A 147 3.17 -2.93 3.18
CA ASP A 147 3.47 -2.03 4.29
C ASP A 147 2.64 -2.39 5.53
N LEU A 148 1.42 -2.85 5.33
CA LEU A 148 0.49 -3.19 6.40
C LEU A 148 -0.23 -4.50 6.11
N VAL A 149 -0.27 -5.35 7.11
CA VAL A 149 -1.01 -6.61 7.11
C VAL A 149 -2.07 -6.59 8.20
N LEU A 150 -3.32 -6.75 7.82
CA LEU A 150 -4.45 -6.88 8.73
C LEU A 150 -4.86 -8.34 8.82
N LEU A 151 -5.01 -8.81 10.05
CA LEU A 151 -5.48 -10.13 10.39
C LEU A 151 -6.72 -9.99 11.27
N ALA A 152 -7.80 -10.67 10.92
CA ALA A 152 -8.95 -10.85 11.80
C ALA A 152 -9.07 -12.32 12.18
N SER A 153 -9.41 -12.60 13.43
CA SER A 153 -9.86 -13.95 13.79
C SER A 153 -11.11 -14.33 13.01
N ASP A 154 -11.38 -15.63 12.87
CA ASP A 154 -12.55 -16.11 12.11
C ASP A 154 -13.87 -15.53 12.63
N THR A 155 -14.03 -15.45 13.96
CA THR A 155 -15.20 -14.86 14.60
C THR A 155 -15.25 -13.35 14.42
N PHE A 156 -14.12 -12.64 14.61
CA PHE A 156 -14.11 -11.18 14.41
C PHE A 156 -14.41 -10.81 12.96
N TYR A 157 -13.92 -11.58 11.98
CA TYR A 157 -14.27 -11.36 10.59
C TYR A 157 -15.76 -11.60 10.34
N THR A 158 -16.27 -12.76 10.76
CA THR A 158 -17.67 -13.15 10.51
C THR A 158 -18.66 -12.18 11.17
N ASP A 159 -18.40 -11.80 12.42
CA ASP A 159 -19.37 -11.02 13.22
C ASP A 159 -19.24 -9.50 13.04
N VAL A 160 -18.12 -9.02 12.46
CA VAL A 160 -17.83 -7.58 12.36
C VAL A 160 -17.48 -7.16 10.94
N VAL A 161 -16.45 -7.77 10.34
CA VAL A 161 -15.92 -7.33 9.04
C VAL A 161 -16.88 -7.68 7.91
N ALA A 162 -17.45 -8.89 7.91
CA ALA A 162 -18.36 -9.37 6.88
C ALA A 162 -19.71 -8.61 6.88
N GLU A 163 -20.12 -8.10 8.03
CA GLU A 163 -21.40 -7.42 8.24
C GLU A 163 -21.34 -5.91 7.91
N ASP A 164 -20.16 -5.36 7.68
CA ASP A 164 -19.98 -3.94 7.34
C ASP A 164 -19.23 -3.75 6.00
N PRO A 165 -19.92 -3.30 4.93
CA PRO A 165 -19.28 -3.00 3.65
C PRO A 165 -18.11 -2.00 3.75
N ALA A 166 -18.13 -1.08 4.72
CA ALA A 166 -17.07 -0.11 4.93
C ALA A 166 -15.76 -0.75 5.42
N ALA A 167 -15.83 -1.95 6.01
CA ALA A 167 -14.65 -2.74 6.39
C ALA A 167 -14.01 -3.49 5.20
N ALA A 168 -14.54 -3.33 3.98
CA ALA A 168 -14.05 -3.95 2.75
C ALA A 168 -13.83 -5.48 2.87
N PRO A 169 -14.85 -6.26 3.27
CA PRO A 169 -14.70 -7.71 3.49
C PRO A 169 -14.16 -8.47 2.27
N GLY A 170 -14.50 -8.03 1.06
CA GLY A 170 -14.01 -8.62 -0.19
C GLY A 170 -12.49 -8.52 -0.41
N GLU A 171 -11.78 -7.69 0.37
CA GLU A 171 -10.32 -7.58 0.32
C GLU A 171 -9.60 -8.55 1.28
N TYR A 172 -10.36 -9.30 2.09
CA TYR A 172 -9.78 -10.30 2.99
C TYR A 172 -9.75 -11.68 2.35
N ALA A 173 -8.59 -12.32 2.41
CA ALA A 173 -8.39 -13.71 2.02
C ALA A 173 -8.32 -14.60 3.27
N ARG A 174 -9.07 -15.70 3.27
CA ARG A 174 -9.01 -16.69 4.34
C ARG A 174 -7.69 -17.46 4.30
N ILE A 175 -6.99 -17.52 5.43
CA ILE A 175 -5.70 -18.22 5.58
C ILE A 175 -5.71 -19.22 6.74
N PRO A 176 -4.94 -20.32 6.66
CA PRO A 176 -4.76 -21.23 7.77
C PRO A 176 -3.79 -20.65 8.82
N VAL A 177 -4.08 -20.90 10.10
CA VAL A 177 -3.21 -20.56 11.22
C VAL A 177 -2.84 -21.83 11.98
N SER A 178 -1.55 -22.14 12.02
CA SER A 178 -0.99 -23.27 12.76
C SER A 178 0.23 -22.82 13.55
N VAL A 179 0.01 -22.38 14.79
CA VAL A 179 1.05 -21.80 15.66
C VAL A 179 0.90 -22.38 17.06
N LYS A 180 1.99 -22.95 17.60
CA LYS A 180 2.00 -23.69 18.87
C LYS A 180 0.86 -24.73 18.91
N GLU A 181 0.01 -24.70 19.92
CA GLU A 181 -1.17 -25.57 20.08
C GLU A 181 -2.42 -25.06 19.34
N THR A 182 -2.36 -23.93 18.64
CA THR A 182 -3.50 -23.37 17.90
C THR A 182 -3.54 -23.85 16.47
N ARG A 183 -4.70 -24.35 16.05
CA ARG A 183 -5.07 -24.71 14.69
C ARG A 183 -6.41 -24.04 14.40
N THR A 184 -6.43 -23.05 13.53
CA THR A 184 -7.63 -22.26 13.22
C THR A 184 -7.48 -21.63 11.83
N VAL A 185 -8.41 -20.74 11.48
CA VAL A 185 -8.31 -19.87 10.32
C VAL A 185 -8.37 -18.41 10.75
N ALA A 186 -7.81 -17.55 9.92
CA ALA A 186 -7.87 -16.12 10.06
C ALA A 186 -8.12 -15.50 8.68
N TRP A 187 -8.45 -14.22 8.67
CA TRP A 187 -8.72 -13.45 7.47
C TRP A 187 -7.64 -12.40 7.29
N LEU A 188 -6.98 -12.42 6.15
CA LEU A 188 -5.80 -11.61 5.81
C LEU A 188 -6.17 -10.53 4.79
N ARG A 189 -5.91 -9.27 5.11
CA ARG A 189 -5.91 -8.17 4.14
C ARG A 189 -4.51 -7.57 4.06
N LEU A 190 -4.00 -7.39 2.85
CA LEU A 190 -2.68 -6.81 2.57
C LEU A 190 -2.88 -5.40 2.03
N MET A 191 -2.13 -4.44 2.56
CA MET A 191 -2.21 -3.03 2.16
C MET A 191 -0.81 -2.49 1.88
N GLY A 192 -0.65 -1.86 0.72
CA GLY A 192 0.62 -1.34 0.26
C GLY A 192 1.58 -2.42 -0.26
N GLY A 193 2.84 -2.06 -0.36
CA GLY A 193 3.92 -2.85 -0.99
C GLY A 193 4.30 -2.35 -2.37
N PRO A 194 5.45 -2.81 -2.93
CA PRO A 194 5.78 -2.59 -4.33
C PRO A 194 4.56 -3.05 -5.13
N ASP A 195 4.01 -2.13 -5.92
CA ASP A 195 2.81 -2.39 -6.68
C ASP A 195 3.05 -3.56 -7.66
N VAL A 196 2.68 -4.78 -7.26
CA VAL A 196 2.68 -5.97 -8.13
C VAL A 196 1.40 -6.00 -8.97
N ARG A 197 0.43 -5.10 -8.69
CA ARG A 197 -0.77 -4.88 -9.51
C ARG A 197 -0.58 -3.79 -10.57
N ARG A 198 0.52 -3.06 -10.54
CA ARG A 198 1.23 -2.72 -11.76
C ARG A 198 1.77 -4.06 -12.26
N PRO A 199 1.28 -4.65 -13.38
CA PRO A 199 2.20 -5.49 -14.14
C PRO A 199 3.47 -4.67 -14.23
N ALA A 200 4.63 -5.25 -13.86
CA ALA A 200 5.91 -4.57 -13.97
C ALA A 200 5.85 -3.78 -15.26
N SER A 201 5.69 -2.46 -15.16
CA SER A 201 5.64 -1.61 -16.33
C SER A 201 6.90 -2.01 -17.06
N ARG A 202 6.80 -2.39 -18.33
CA ARG A 202 7.99 -2.58 -19.16
C ARG A 202 8.77 -1.25 -19.36
N GLU A 203 8.65 -0.29 -18.45
CA GLU A 203 9.34 0.98 -18.38
C GLU A 203 10.52 0.82 -17.42
N PRO A 204 11.70 0.45 -17.93
CA PRO A 204 12.54 1.44 -18.60
C PRO A 204 12.83 1.15 -20.08
N ALA A 205 12.65 -0.09 -20.55
CA ALA A 205 13.07 -0.49 -21.90
C ALA A 205 12.09 0.03 -22.98
N ASP A 206 10.79 -0.16 -22.80
CA ASP A 206 9.77 0.22 -23.81
C ASP A 206 9.61 1.76 -23.88
N PHE A 207 9.71 2.46 -22.76
CA PHE A 207 9.67 3.93 -22.75
C PHE A 207 10.94 4.54 -23.37
N THR A 208 12.11 3.95 -23.11
CA THR A 208 13.35 4.40 -23.77
C THR A 208 13.28 4.14 -25.26
N GLU A 209 12.82 2.96 -25.69
CA GLU A 209 12.62 2.62 -27.11
C GLU A 209 11.62 3.58 -27.78
N LEU A 210 10.51 3.92 -27.11
CA LEU A 210 9.55 4.90 -27.58
C LEU A 210 10.18 6.28 -27.74
N VAL A 211 10.93 6.76 -26.76
CA VAL A 211 11.61 8.07 -26.83
C VAL A 211 12.64 8.08 -27.95
N GLU A 212 13.41 7.00 -28.14
CA GLU A 212 14.34 6.92 -29.27
C GLU A 212 13.61 6.87 -30.61
N ALA A 213 12.52 6.12 -30.74
CA ALA A 213 11.71 6.10 -31.96
C ALA A 213 11.11 7.48 -32.28
N LEU A 214 10.60 8.20 -31.27
CA LEU A 214 10.13 9.58 -31.42
C LEU A 214 11.26 10.54 -31.75
N MET A 215 12.45 10.32 -31.18
CA MET A 215 13.64 11.10 -31.54
C MET A 215 14.12 10.76 -32.94
N ASP A 216 13.89 9.57 -33.50
CA ASP A 216 14.27 9.23 -34.87
C ASP A 216 13.40 9.95 -35.91
N VAL A 217 12.14 10.25 -35.59
CA VAL A 217 11.25 11.03 -36.48
C VAL A 217 11.69 12.51 -36.54
N PRO A 218 12.15 13.03 -37.70
CA PRO A 218 12.68 14.40 -37.80
C PRO A 218 11.69 15.49 -37.38
N TRP A 219 10.41 15.30 -37.70
CA TRP A 219 9.32 16.21 -37.36
C TRP A 219 9.02 16.28 -35.85
N VAL A 220 9.39 15.24 -35.10
CA VAL A 220 9.21 15.17 -33.64
C VAL A 220 10.50 15.58 -32.92
N ARG A 221 11.68 15.26 -33.46
CA ARG A 221 12.99 15.64 -32.90
C ARG A 221 13.17 17.14 -32.79
N ASN A 222 12.88 17.88 -33.86
CA ASN A 222 13.22 19.30 -33.95
C ASN A 222 12.12 20.17 -33.31
N GLY A 223 12.48 21.09 -32.43
CA GLY A 223 11.51 21.94 -31.70
C GLY A 223 10.52 22.72 -32.57
N ASP A 224 10.98 23.30 -33.68
CA ASP A 224 10.12 24.08 -34.58
C ASP A 224 9.10 23.19 -35.30
N SER A 225 9.55 22.05 -35.82
CA SER A 225 8.68 21.04 -36.46
C SER A 225 7.74 20.37 -35.46
N ARG A 226 8.21 20.11 -34.22
CA ARG A 226 7.41 19.48 -33.16
C ARG A 226 6.24 20.36 -32.73
N ARG A 227 6.38 21.68 -32.80
CA ARG A 227 5.26 22.60 -32.56
C ARG A 227 4.11 22.36 -33.56
N LEU A 228 4.43 22.11 -34.83
CA LEU A 228 3.43 21.76 -35.84
C LEU A 228 2.74 20.43 -35.53
N VAL A 229 3.50 19.41 -35.08
CA VAL A 229 2.93 18.13 -34.61
C VAL A 229 1.94 18.34 -33.46
N LEU A 230 2.30 19.16 -32.47
CA LEU A 230 1.44 19.51 -31.34
C LEU A 230 0.17 20.26 -31.79
N GLU A 231 0.27 21.09 -32.82
CA GLU A 231 -0.87 21.79 -33.41
C GLU A 231 -1.80 20.86 -34.20
N MET A 232 -1.26 19.77 -34.75
CA MET A 232 -2.00 18.76 -35.51
C MET A 232 -2.61 17.66 -34.62
N LEU A 233 -2.31 17.63 -33.32
CA LEU A 233 -2.92 16.67 -32.38
C LEU A 233 -4.45 16.83 -32.38
N PRO A 234 -5.22 15.80 -32.78
CA PRO A 234 -6.68 15.85 -32.78
C PRO A 234 -7.27 16.18 -31.39
N ARG A 235 -6.63 15.68 -30.32
CA ARG A 235 -7.04 15.91 -28.93
C ARG A 235 -6.23 17.05 -28.31
N ARG A 236 -6.82 18.26 -28.33
CA ARG A 236 -6.19 19.48 -27.79
C ARG A 236 -5.87 19.41 -26.29
N GLU A 237 -6.64 18.64 -25.53
CA GLU A 237 -6.36 18.37 -24.11
C GLU A 237 -5.02 17.68 -23.85
N ILE A 238 -4.52 16.87 -24.80
CA ILE A 238 -3.20 16.25 -24.72
C ILE A 238 -2.13 17.31 -24.98
N ALA A 239 -2.27 18.05 -26.09
CA ALA A 239 -1.32 19.09 -26.49
C ALA A 239 -1.13 20.18 -25.41
N ALA A 240 -2.22 20.60 -24.76
CA ALA A 240 -2.21 21.63 -23.73
C ALA A 240 -1.47 21.22 -22.44
N GLN A 241 -1.30 19.92 -22.20
CA GLN A 241 -0.64 19.38 -21.00
C GLN A 241 0.84 19.02 -21.23
N VAL A 242 1.34 19.14 -22.47
CA VAL A 242 2.76 18.88 -22.77
C VAL A 242 3.61 20.00 -22.17
N ALA A 243 4.40 19.65 -21.16
CA ALA A 243 5.34 20.59 -20.56
C ALA A 243 6.42 20.99 -21.58
N TYR A 244 6.54 22.29 -21.83
CA TYR A 244 7.59 22.81 -22.70
C TYR A 244 8.96 22.64 -22.04
N HIS A 245 9.92 22.13 -22.81
CA HIS A 245 11.33 22.14 -22.45
C HIS A 245 12.18 22.71 -23.60
N PRO A 246 13.24 23.49 -23.30
CA PRO A 246 14.12 24.06 -24.32
C PRO A 246 15.06 23.02 -24.95
N GLN A 247 15.28 21.88 -24.27
CA GLN A 247 16.06 20.77 -24.81
C GLN A 247 15.12 19.79 -25.52
N ASP A 248 15.41 19.49 -26.79
CA ASP A 248 14.55 18.67 -27.65
C ASP A 248 14.21 17.32 -27.03
N ARG A 249 15.22 16.60 -26.55
CA ARG A 249 15.02 15.29 -25.92
C ARG A 249 14.14 15.36 -24.67
N LEU A 250 14.29 16.39 -23.85
CA LEU A 250 13.44 16.58 -22.66
C LEU A 250 11.99 16.92 -23.03
N HIS A 251 11.81 17.69 -24.10
CA HIS A 251 10.48 18.02 -24.60
C HIS A 251 9.80 16.80 -25.23
N VAL A 252 10.54 15.95 -25.97
CA VAL A 252 10.03 14.67 -26.49
C VAL A 252 9.67 13.71 -25.35
N ILE A 253 10.47 13.66 -24.27
CA ILE A 253 10.12 12.90 -23.06
C ILE A 253 8.83 13.42 -22.43
N ALA A 254 8.66 14.75 -22.33
CA ALA A 254 7.44 15.35 -21.79
C ALA A 254 6.23 15.07 -22.68
N LEU A 255 6.39 15.12 -24.01
CA LEU A 255 5.36 14.75 -24.98
C LEU A 255 4.94 13.29 -24.83
N ALA A 256 5.90 12.36 -24.82
CA ALA A 256 5.65 10.93 -24.67
C ALA A 256 4.94 10.62 -23.35
N LYS A 257 5.43 11.15 -22.23
CA LYS A 257 4.81 11.00 -20.91
C LYS A 257 3.40 11.57 -20.86
N THR A 258 3.16 12.67 -21.55
CA THR A 258 1.82 13.29 -21.59
C THR A 258 0.88 12.41 -22.37
N CYS A 259 1.27 11.92 -23.55
CA CYS A 259 0.44 11.02 -24.36
C CYS A 259 0.10 9.72 -23.63
N LEU A 260 1.00 9.19 -22.82
CA LEU A 260 0.77 7.99 -22.00
C LEU A 260 -0.23 8.18 -20.86
N ARG A 261 -0.60 9.42 -20.51
CA ARG A 261 -1.60 9.71 -19.45
C ARG A 261 -3.03 9.69 -19.96
N PHE A 262 -3.23 9.55 -21.28
CA PHE A 262 -4.54 9.56 -21.90
C PHE A 262 -4.76 8.27 -22.67
N ASP A 263 -5.93 7.67 -22.50
CA ASP A 263 -6.35 6.52 -23.29
C ASP A 263 -6.28 6.84 -24.78
N GLY A 264 -5.55 6.02 -25.54
CA GLY A 264 -5.30 6.24 -26.97
C GLY A 264 -4.38 7.43 -27.30
N GLY A 265 -3.71 8.03 -26.32
CA GLY A 265 -2.89 9.24 -26.52
C GLY A 265 -1.68 9.02 -27.43
N LEU A 266 -1.01 7.86 -27.36
CA LEU A 266 0.07 7.52 -28.30
C LEU A 266 -0.44 7.33 -29.73
N ARG A 267 -1.64 6.75 -29.90
CA ARG A 267 -2.28 6.62 -31.21
C ARG A 267 -2.60 7.99 -31.79
N CYS A 268 -3.13 8.89 -30.97
CA CYS A 268 -3.40 10.27 -31.32
C CYS A 268 -2.13 11.02 -31.77
N LEU A 269 -0.98 10.78 -31.12
CA LEU A 269 0.31 11.33 -31.53
C LEU A 269 0.79 10.74 -32.86
N LEU A 270 0.68 9.41 -33.03
CA LEU A 270 1.05 8.74 -34.27
C LEU A 270 0.24 9.27 -35.45
N ASP A 271 -1.07 9.48 -35.28
CA ASP A 271 -1.94 10.02 -36.33
C ASP A 271 -1.55 11.46 -36.73
N ALA A 272 -1.20 12.30 -35.75
CA ALA A 272 -0.70 13.65 -36.00
C ALA A 272 0.64 13.63 -36.77
N VAL A 273 1.55 12.71 -36.42
CA VAL A 273 2.82 12.52 -37.12
C VAL A 273 2.60 12.01 -38.55
N ARG A 274 1.73 11.01 -38.74
CA ARG A 274 1.38 10.45 -40.06
C ARG A 274 0.72 11.47 -40.99
N THR A 275 0.03 12.47 -40.44
CA THR A 275 -0.53 13.57 -41.23
C THR A 275 0.56 14.38 -41.94
N ILE A 276 1.75 14.47 -41.34
CA ILE A 276 2.87 15.26 -41.85
C ILE A 276 3.87 14.37 -42.61
N ASP A 277 4.08 13.15 -42.14
CA ASP A 277 5.07 12.21 -42.65
C ASP A 277 4.52 10.77 -42.68
N PRO A 278 3.64 10.44 -43.66
CA PRO A 278 2.90 9.18 -43.67
C PRO A 278 3.76 7.94 -44.00
N ASP A 279 4.81 8.11 -44.80
CA ASP A 279 5.52 7.01 -45.47
C ASP A 279 6.97 6.81 -44.99
N SER A 280 7.41 7.50 -43.93
CA SER A 280 8.79 7.35 -43.47
C SER A 280 9.03 6.05 -42.70
N PRO A 281 10.22 5.43 -42.86
CA PRO A 281 10.56 4.21 -42.14
C PRO A 281 10.60 4.44 -40.62
N GLU A 282 10.93 5.65 -40.17
CA GLU A 282 10.91 6.02 -38.75
C GLU A 282 9.48 6.05 -38.20
N VAL A 283 8.51 6.56 -38.96
CA VAL A 283 7.09 6.57 -38.56
C VAL A 283 6.48 5.16 -38.59
N THR A 284 6.92 4.32 -39.53
CA THR A 284 6.53 2.90 -39.57
C THR A 284 7.01 2.16 -38.32
N ARG A 285 8.27 2.36 -37.92
CA ARG A 285 8.83 1.79 -36.69
C ARG A 285 8.13 2.31 -35.44
N LEU A 286 7.81 3.61 -35.39
CA LEU A 286 7.02 4.20 -34.31
C LEU A 286 5.64 3.55 -34.23
N ALA A 287 4.98 3.31 -35.36
CA ALA A 287 3.67 2.65 -35.40
C ALA A 287 3.71 1.23 -34.84
N GLU A 288 4.69 0.42 -35.24
CA GLU A 288 4.90 -0.93 -34.70
C GLU A 288 5.10 -0.92 -33.18
N LEU A 289 5.75 0.12 -32.64
CA LEU A 289 5.97 0.27 -31.21
C LEU A 289 4.68 0.69 -30.49
N VAL A 290 3.92 1.63 -31.06
CA VAL A 290 2.61 2.06 -30.53
C VAL A 290 1.63 0.89 -30.51
N ASP A 291 1.62 0.03 -31.53
CA ASP A 291 0.77 -1.17 -31.59
C ASP A 291 1.09 -2.21 -30.50
N ARG A 292 2.32 -2.22 -29.98
CA ARG A 292 2.73 -3.09 -28.86
C ARG A 292 2.35 -2.53 -27.50
N TRP A 293 1.92 -1.26 -27.42
CA TRP A 293 1.60 -0.62 -26.14
C TRP A 293 0.19 -1.05 -25.68
N PRO A 294 0.04 -1.61 -24.47
CA PRO A 294 -1.28 -2.04 -23.99
C PRO A 294 -2.19 -0.82 -23.79
N GLU A 295 -3.36 -0.82 -24.41
CA GLU A 295 -4.44 0.11 -24.10
C GLU A 295 -5.16 -0.39 -22.84
N GLU A 296 -5.21 0.45 -21.79
CA GLU A 296 -6.01 0.14 -20.60
C GLU A 296 -7.49 0.05 -21.03
N ARG A 297 -8.14 -1.10 -20.76
CA ARG A 297 -9.59 -1.32 -20.97
C ARG A 297 -10.35 -1.19 -19.68
#